data_AF-A0A7S0JKN9-F1
#
_entry.id   AF-A0A7S0JKN9-F1
#
_cell.length_a   1.000
_cell.length_b   1.000
_cell.length_c   1.000
_cell.angle_alpha   90.00
_cell.angle_beta   90.00
_cell.angle_gamma   90.00
#
_symmetry.space_group_name_H-M   'P 1'
#
loop_
_entity.id
_entity.type
_entity.pdbx_description
1 polymer ?
#
loop_
_entity_poly.entity_id
_entity_poly.type
_entity_poly.pdbx_seq_one_letter_code
_entity_poly.pdbx_strand_id
1 'polypeptide(L)'
;DALAREITDCARLMRHEGLRLVLSTQSPKAMPEELLELTTVLIAHRFQSVDWHAYLSKKVPLPNNAFTAIRSLTAGEALVYSARPCVGGTRERQGGAEAASVSDDATTSSEVLRVKMRKRLTADRGASRLNRA
;
A
#
# COMPACT_ATOMS: atom_id res chain seq x y z
N ASP A 1 -5.68 -24.91 4.52
CA ASP A 1 -5.43 -23.69 5.31
C ASP A 1 -6.58 -23.33 6.22
N ALA A 2 -6.57 -23.84 7.46
CA ALA A 2 -7.52 -23.43 8.49
C ALA A 2 -7.28 -21.98 8.92
N LEU A 3 -6.01 -21.61 9.16
CA LEU A 3 -5.61 -20.26 9.57
C LEU A 3 -6.04 -19.17 8.57
N ALA A 4 -5.88 -19.41 7.27
CA ALA A 4 -6.27 -18.44 6.25
C ALA A 4 -7.78 -18.16 6.28
N ARG A 5 -8.61 -19.18 6.51
CA ARG A 5 -10.06 -19.05 6.64
C ARG A 5 -10.43 -18.25 7.89
N GLU A 6 -9.82 -18.59 9.03
CA GLU A 6 -10.06 -17.85 10.29
C GLU A 6 -9.70 -16.37 10.15
N ILE A 7 -8.57 -16.03 9.51
CA ILE A 7 -8.19 -14.64 9.26
C ILE A 7 -9.21 -13.94 8.35
N THR A 8 -9.71 -14.61 7.31
CA THR A 8 -10.78 -14.08 6.44
C THR A 8 -12.08 -13.84 7.21
N ASP A 9 -12.46 -14.75 8.11
CA ASP A 9 -13.65 -14.59 8.94
C ASP A 9 -13.50 -13.41 9.91
N CYS A 10 -12.32 -13.28 10.54
CA CYS A 10 -11.99 -12.10 11.33
C CYS A 10 -12.10 -10.81 10.50
N ALA A 11 -11.61 -10.81 9.26
CA ALA A 11 -11.69 -9.65 8.37
C ALA A 11 -13.15 -9.26 8.06
N ARG A 12 -14.05 -10.24 7.88
CA ARG A 12 -15.49 -10.00 7.66
C ARG A 12 -16.17 -9.40 8.88
N LEU A 13 -15.76 -9.82 10.08
CA LEU A 13 -16.35 -9.39 11.35
C LEU A 13 -15.75 -8.08 11.91
N MET A 14 -14.74 -7.49 11.26
CA MET A 14 -14.04 -6.29 11.74
C MET A 14 -14.94 -5.13 12.18
N ARG A 15 -16.05 -4.87 11.46
CA ARG A 15 -16.96 -3.76 11.79
C ARG A 15 -17.95 -4.09 12.90
N HIS A 16 -18.23 -5.37 13.13
CA HIS A 16 -19.15 -5.82 14.17
C HIS A 16 -18.45 -5.96 15.51
N GLU A 17 -17.21 -6.46 15.49
CA GLU A 17 -16.42 -6.76 16.69
C GLU A 17 -15.43 -5.62 17.06
N GLY A 18 -15.45 -4.50 16.32
CA GLY A 18 -14.53 -3.39 16.55
C GLY A 18 -13.05 -3.75 16.33
N LEU A 19 -12.77 -4.78 15.53
CA LEU A 19 -11.41 -5.28 15.28
C LEU A 19 -10.71 -4.51 14.16
N ARG A 20 -9.37 -4.43 14.27
CA ARG A 20 -8.49 -3.92 13.22
C ARG A 20 -7.48 -5.00 12.86
N LEU A 21 -7.49 -5.41 11.60
CA LEU A 21 -6.56 -6.42 11.08
C LEU A 21 -5.45 -5.73 10.27
N VAL A 22 -4.20 -6.01 10.64
CA VAL A 22 -3.01 -5.57 9.90
C VAL A 22 -2.25 -6.82 9.44
N LEU A 23 -2.14 -6.99 8.13
CA LEU A 23 -1.45 -8.12 7.51
C LEU A 23 -0.16 -7.64 6.85
N SER A 24 0.92 -8.39 7.04
CA SER A 24 2.20 -8.15 6.37
C SER A 24 2.67 -9.45 5.74
N THR A 25 3.07 -9.40 4.47
CA THR A 25 3.56 -10.56 3.73
C THR A 25 4.72 -10.16 2.82
N GLN A 26 5.62 -11.11 2.56
CA GLN A 26 6.64 -10.99 1.52
C GLN A 26 6.20 -11.66 0.20
N SER A 27 5.06 -12.36 0.19
CA SER A 27 4.50 -13.03 -0.98
C SER A 27 3.01 -12.72 -1.09
N PRO A 28 2.61 -11.70 -1.89
CA PRO A 28 1.21 -11.32 -2.01
C PRO A 28 0.34 -12.42 -2.63
N LYS A 29 0.90 -13.23 -3.55
CA LYS A 29 0.19 -14.34 -4.19
C LYS A 29 -0.19 -15.47 -3.23
N ALA A 30 0.44 -15.56 -2.05
CA ALA A 30 0.11 -16.56 -1.04
C ALA A 30 -1.09 -16.17 -0.16
N MET A 31 -1.57 -14.93 -0.27
CA MET A 31 -2.74 -14.48 0.49
C MET A 31 -4.05 -14.91 -0.20
N PRO A 32 -5.09 -15.25 0.57
CA PRO A 32 -6.44 -15.39 0.07
C PRO A 32 -6.89 -14.14 -0.72
N GLU A 33 -7.46 -14.36 -1.90
CA GLU A 33 -7.94 -13.27 -2.75
C GLU A 33 -9.00 -12.40 -2.06
N GLU A 34 -9.88 -13.04 -1.30
CA GLU A 34 -10.95 -12.39 -0.53
C GLU A 34 -10.40 -11.37 0.47
N LEU A 35 -9.24 -11.63 1.09
CA LEU A 35 -8.60 -10.69 2.01
C LEU A 35 -8.11 -9.44 1.29
N LEU A 36 -7.61 -9.60 0.07
CA LEU A 36 -7.15 -8.46 -0.74
C LEU A 36 -8.33 -7.59 -1.20
N GLU A 37 -9.47 -8.20 -1.52
CA GLU A 37 -10.69 -7.47 -1.90
C GLU A 37 -11.29 -6.68 -0.73
N LEU A 38 -11.14 -7.19 0.51
CA LEU A 38 -11.56 -6.49 1.73
C LEU A 38 -10.55 -5.42 2.21
N THR A 39 -9.41 -5.28 1.52
CA THR A 39 -8.34 -4.38 1.96
C THR A 39 -8.75 -2.91 1.82
N THR A 40 -8.74 -2.20 2.94
CA THR A 40 -9.05 -0.76 2.99
C THR A 40 -7.83 0.13 2.81
N VAL A 41 -6.64 -0.36 3.20
CA VAL A 41 -5.36 0.32 3.08
C VAL A 41 -4.31 -0.69 2.63
N LEU A 42 -3.59 -0.38 1.56
CA LEU A 42 -2.46 -1.19 1.08
C LEU A 42 -1.18 -0.39 1.23
N ILE A 43 -0.20 -0.94 1.94
CA ILE A 43 1.14 -0.36 2.09
C ILE A 43 2.11 -1.21 1.28
N ALA A 44 2.49 -0.73 0.10
CA ALA A 44 3.40 -1.42 -0.80
C ALA A 44 4.82 -0.87 -0.66
N HIS A 45 5.74 -1.70 -0.16
CA HIS A 45 7.18 -1.42 -0.24
C HIS A 45 7.73 -1.72 -1.63
N ARG A 46 8.99 -1.35 -1.87
CA ARG A 46 9.70 -1.66 -3.12
C ARG A 46 9.65 -3.16 -3.42
N PHE A 47 9.14 -3.51 -4.59
CA PHE A 47 9.30 -4.83 -5.21
C PHE A 47 9.52 -4.68 -6.72
N GLN A 48 10.02 -5.74 -7.37
CA GLN A 48 10.35 -5.75 -8.80
C GLN A 48 9.50 -6.72 -9.63
N SER A 49 8.71 -7.58 -8.98
CA SER A 49 7.86 -8.55 -9.67
C SER A 49 6.70 -7.87 -10.39
N VAL A 50 6.68 -7.96 -11.72
CA VAL A 50 5.56 -7.51 -12.56
C VAL A 50 4.31 -8.30 -12.24
N ASP A 51 4.44 -9.61 -12.02
CA ASP A 51 3.32 -10.47 -11.66
C ASP A 51 2.66 -10.06 -10.35
N TRP A 52 3.43 -9.66 -9.34
CA TRP A 52 2.87 -9.18 -8.08
C TRP A 52 2.08 -7.90 -8.30
N HIS A 53 2.58 -6.98 -9.13
CA HIS A 53 1.82 -5.79 -9.48
C HIS A 53 0.53 -6.15 -10.22
N ALA A 54 0.60 -6.98 -11.25
CA ALA A 54 -0.58 -7.40 -12.01
C ALA A 54 -1.62 -8.10 -11.13
N TYR A 55 -1.19 -8.93 -10.18
CA TYR A 55 -2.06 -9.57 -9.20
C TYR A 55 -2.72 -8.55 -8.27
N LEU A 56 -1.93 -7.63 -7.69
CA LEU A 56 -2.45 -6.59 -6.79
C LEU A 56 -3.41 -5.63 -7.50
N SER A 57 -3.08 -5.19 -8.72
CA SER A 57 -3.92 -4.27 -9.51
C SER A 57 -5.26 -4.85 -9.92
N LYS A 58 -5.42 -6.19 -9.92
CA LYS A 58 -6.72 -6.85 -10.14
C LYS A 58 -7.62 -6.80 -8.91
N LYS A 59 -7.04 -6.72 -7.71
CA LYS A 59 -7.77 -6.79 -6.43
C LYS A 59 -7.93 -5.42 -5.77
N VAL A 60 -7.01 -4.50 -6.07
CA VAL A 60 -6.96 -3.14 -5.53
C VAL A 60 -6.86 -2.17 -6.71
N PRO A 61 -7.68 -1.11 -6.77
CA PRO A 61 -7.69 -0.16 -7.88
C PRO A 61 -6.47 0.78 -7.82
N LEU A 62 -5.30 0.24 -8.13
CA LEU A 62 -4.05 0.98 -8.23
C LEU A 62 -4.00 1.82 -9.53
N PRO A 63 -3.42 3.02 -9.50
CA PRO A 63 -3.24 3.83 -10.71
C PRO A 63 -2.22 3.20 -11.66
N ASN A 64 -2.33 3.49 -12.95
CA ASN A 64 -1.48 2.91 -14.00
C ASN A 64 0.04 3.16 -13.79
N ASN A 65 0.40 4.26 -13.12
CA ASN A 65 1.79 4.60 -12.80
C ASN A 65 2.30 3.97 -11.48
N ALA A 66 1.45 3.22 -10.75
CA ALA A 66 1.80 2.68 -9.43
C ALA A 66 3.02 1.78 -9.46
N PHE A 67 3.19 0.94 -10.49
CA PHE A 67 4.35 0.06 -10.59
C PHE A 67 5.66 0.82 -10.74
N THR A 68 5.66 1.86 -11.58
CA THR A 68 6.82 2.74 -11.76
C THR A 68 7.15 3.45 -10.45
N ALA A 69 6.13 3.95 -9.74
CA ALA A 69 6.30 4.54 -8.41
C ALA A 69 6.93 3.53 -7.42
N ILE A 70 6.38 2.32 -7.31
CA ILE A 70 6.87 1.25 -6.43
C ILE A 70 8.33 0.90 -6.73
N ARG A 71 8.71 0.82 -8.01
CA ARG A 71 10.08 0.52 -8.43
C ARG A 71 11.08 1.61 -8.06
N SER A 72 10.63 2.87 -8.04
CA SER A 72 11.46 4.03 -7.68
C SER A 72 11.60 4.25 -6.16
N LEU A 73 10.91 3.46 -5.34
CA LEU A 73 11.03 3.54 -3.88
C LEU A 73 12.43 3.12 -3.42
N THR A 74 12.95 3.83 -2.43
CA THR A 74 14.19 3.50 -1.73
C THR A 74 13.91 2.76 -0.43
N ALA A 75 14.96 2.26 0.23
CA ALA A 75 14.82 1.58 1.51
C ALA A 75 14.19 2.52 2.56
N GLY A 76 13.12 2.07 3.19
CA GLY A 76 12.34 2.88 4.12
C GLY A 76 11.25 3.73 3.48
N GLU A 77 11.00 3.60 2.17
CA GLU A 77 9.83 4.21 1.53
C GLU A 77 8.75 3.17 1.22
N ALA A 78 7.51 3.64 1.10
CA ALA A 78 6.37 2.86 0.67
C ALA A 78 5.40 3.70 -0.16
N LEU A 79 4.59 3.04 -0.97
CA LEU A 79 3.42 3.59 -1.62
C LEU A 79 2.17 3.13 -0.86
N VAL A 80 1.35 4.06 -0.40
CA VAL A 80 0.13 3.77 0.38
C VAL A 80 -1.08 4.05 -0.49
N TYR A 81 -1.89 3.04 -0.71
CA TYR A 81 -3.23 3.18 -1.26
C TYR A 81 -4.26 3.17 -0.13
N SER A 82 -5.32 3.98 -0.27
CA SER A 82 -6.50 3.95 0.60
C SER A 82 -7.76 3.86 -0.24
N ALA A 83 -8.68 2.97 0.14
CA ALA A 83 -10.01 2.87 -0.48
C ALA A 83 -10.89 4.10 -0.23
N ARG A 84 -10.54 4.90 0.79
CA ARG A 84 -11.18 6.19 1.11
C ARG A 84 -10.07 7.18 1.44
N PRO A 85 -9.46 7.83 0.44
CA PRO A 85 -8.48 8.85 0.71
C PRO A 85 -9.16 10.04 1.38
N CYS A 86 -8.57 10.53 2.47
CA CYS A 86 -9.01 11.73 3.18
C CYS A 86 -7.93 12.81 3.21
N VAL A 87 -6.77 12.55 2.59
CA VAL A 87 -5.68 13.50 2.46
C VAL A 87 -5.97 14.37 1.26
N GLY A 88 -6.89 15.33 1.44
CA GLY A 88 -7.23 16.34 0.44
C GLY A 88 -5.98 17.13 0.03
N GLY A 89 -5.80 17.28 -1.28
CA GLY A 89 -4.60 17.80 -1.91
C GLY A 89 -4.00 19.04 -1.23
N THR A 90 -2.84 18.85 -0.62
CA THR A 90 -1.83 19.91 -0.62
C THR A 90 -1.38 20.08 -2.06
N ARG A 91 -2.09 20.93 -2.81
CA ARG A 91 -1.48 21.67 -3.93
C ARG A 91 -0.19 22.24 -3.36
N GLU A 92 0.95 21.73 -3.80
CA GLU A 92 2.24 22.31 -3.48
C GLU A 92 2.18 23.78 -3.89
N ARG A 93 2.13 24.67 -2.89
CA ARG A 93 2.23 26.11 -3.11
C ARG A 93 3.71 26.42 -3.35
N GLN A 94 4.26 25.99 -4.49
CA GLN A 94 5.50 26.56 -4.99
C GLN A 94 5.13 27.80 -5.80
N GLY A 95 5.51 28.96 -5.26
CA GLY A 95 5.41 30.23 -5.97
C GLY A 95 6.23 30.18 -7.25
N GLY A 96 5.64 30.72 -8.33
CA GLY A 96 6.26 30.81 -9.64
C GLY A 96 5.21 30.61 -10.71
N ALA A 97 4.79 31.71 -11.33
CA ALA A 97 3.81 31.73 -12.39
C ALA A 97 4.22 30.81 -13.55
N GLU A 98 3.28 29.98 -14.02
CA GLU A 98 2.93 29.86 -15.44
C GLU A 98 1.67 29.01 -15.61
N ALA A 99 0.74 29.53 -16.41
CA ALA A 99 -0.54 28.92 -16.70
C ALA A 99 -0.33 27.68 -17.58
N ALA A 100 -0.62 26.50 -17.03
CA ALA A 100 -0.84 25.30 -17.80
C ALA A 100 -2.33 24.94 -17.72
N SER A 101 -2.95 25.02 -18.89
CA SER A 101 -4.33 24.72 -19.22
C SER A 101 -4.80 23.33 -18.76
N VAL A 102 -5.96 23.31 -18.10
CA VAL A 102 -7.09 22.39 -18.31
C VAL A 102 -6.78 20.90 -18.51
N SER A 103 -7.11 20.11 -17.49
CA SER A 103 -8.16 19.09 -17.63
C SER A 103 -8.74 18.79 -16.25
N ASP A 104 -9.92 19.37 -15.98
CA ASP A 104 -10.87 18.77 -15.04
C ASP A 104 -11.25 17.38 -15.57
N ASP A 105 -10.47 16.36 -15.23
CA ASP A 105 -10.87 14.97 -15.36
C ASP A 105 -11.10 14.42 -13.95
N ALA A 106 -12.29 14.74 -13.43
CA ALA A 106 -12.82 14.27 -12.16
C ALA A 106 -13.25 12.79 -12.25
N THR A 107 -12.35 11.92 -12.73
CA THR A 107 -12.59 10.49 -12.86
C THR A 107 -11.41 9.70 -12.30
N THR A 108 -11.46 9.45 -10.99
CA THR A 108 -10.68 8.45 -10.26
C THR A 108 -9.18 8.77 -10.04
N SER A 109 -8.88 9.84 -9.31
CA SER A 109 -7.61 9.93 -8.58
C SER A 109 -7.59 8.87 -7.47
N SER A 110 -7.18 7.65 -7.81
CA SER A 110 -6.76 6.67 -6.80
C SER A 110 -5.51 7.24 -6.12
N GLU A 111 -5.74 8.03 -5.07
CA GLU A 111 -4.73 8.85 -4.37
C GLU A 111 -3.79 7.94 -3.58
N VAL A 112 -2.86 7.34 -4.31
CA VAL A 112 -1.70 6.70 -3.74
C VAL A 112 -0.77 7.77 -3.17
N LEU A 113 -0.36 7.60 -1.92
CA LEU A 113 0.54 8.50 -1.22
C LEU A 113 1.91 7.84 -1.07
N ARG A 114 2.97 8.51 -1.53
CA ARG A 114 4.34 8.10 -1.18
C ARG A 114 4.62 8.50 0.25
N VAL A 115 5.07 7.55 1.05
CA VAL A 115 5.38 7.75 2.47
C VAL A 115 6.81 7.30 2.77
N LYS A 116 7.43 7.96 3.75
CA LYS A 116 8.74 7.59 4.28
C LYS A 116 8.56 7.06 5.70
N MET A 117 8.98 5.83 5.91
CA MET A 117 8.98 5.18 7.22
C MET A 117 10.12 5.73 8.07
N ARG A 118 9.82 6.00 9.34
CA ARG A 118 10.83 6.41 10.32
C ARG A 118 11.85 5.28 10.47
N LYS A 119 13.12 5.64 10.71
CA LYS A 119 14.15 4.66 11.10
C LYS A 119 13.66 3.88 12.32
N ARG A 120 13.95 2.57 12.35
CA ARG A 120 13.58 1.68 13.46
C ARG A 120 14.10 2.28 14.77
N LEU A 121 13.24 2.30 15.79
CA LEU A 121 13.59 2.77 17.15
C LEU A 121 14.35 1.72 17.96
N THR A 122 14.60 0.54 17.39
CA THR A 122 15.30 -0.53 18.09
C THR A 122 16.76 -0.14 18.32
N ALA A 123 17.32 -0.52 19.47
CA ALA A 123 18.70 -0.18 19.85
C ALA A 123 19.73 -0.68 18.80
N ASP A 124 19.43 -1.79 18.15
CA ASP A 124 20.22 -2.40 17.07
C ASP A 124 19.94 -1.82 15.68
N ARG A 125 19.00 -0.87 15.57
CA ARG A 125 18.49 -0.27 14.31
C ARG A 125 17.95 -1.29 13.30
N GLY A 126 17.58 -2.50 13.75
CA GLY A 126 17.12 -3.60 12.89
C GLY A 126 18.27 -4.34 12.21
N ALA A 127 19.33 -4.62 12.97
CA ALA A 127 20.43 -5.45 12.51
C ALA A 127 19.89 -6.84 12.17
N SER A 128 19.99 -7.23 10.90
CA SER A 128 19.59 -8.56 10.47
C SER A 128 20.53 -9.56 11.14
N ARG A 129 19.98 -10.44 11.99
CA ARG A 129 20.77 -11.49 12.63
C ARG A 129 21.06 -12.55 11.57
N LEU A 130 22.35 -12.83 11.35
CA LEU A 130 22.74 -14.01 10.59
C LEU A 130 22.19 -15.23 11.32
N ASN A 131 21.43 -16.05 10.60
CA ASN A 131 20.96 -17.33 11.11
C ASN A 131 22.20 -18.22 11.24
N ARG A 132 22.73 -18.38 12.45
CA ARG A 132 23.80 -19.35 12.71
C ARG A 132 23.12 -20.72 12.76
N ALA A 133 23.12 -21.39 11.61
CA ALA A 133 22.93 -22.84 11.54
C ALA A 133 24.17 -23.54 12.13
#